data_AF-A0A2K3JS46-F1
#
_entry.id   AF-A0A2K3JS46-F1
#
_cell.length_a   1.000
_cell.length_b   1.000
_cell.length_c   1.000
_cell.angle_alpha   90.00
_cell.angle_beta   90.00
_cell.angle_gamma   90.00
#
_symmetry.space_group_name_H-M   'P 1'
#
loop_
_entity.id
_entity.type
_entity.pdbx_description
1 polymer ?
#
loop_
_entity_poly.entity_id
_entity_poly.type
_entity_poly.pdbx_seq_one_letter_code
_entity_poly.pdbx_strand_id
1 'polypeptide(L)'
;MDTMLSSLDLSNPTGNDVVSCLKPNGTATTQPSSTSTAISSANATLGRHLARRLVQIGITDIFSVPGDFNLTLLDYLIDEPMLNVIGCCNELNAGYAADGYARSRGVGACVVTFTVGGLSVINAIAGAYSEDLPLICIVGGPNSNDYGTNRILHHTIGVPDFSQELKCFQSVTCFQ
;
A
#
# COMPACT_ATOMS: atom_id res chain seq x y z
N MET A 1 16.78 53.21 19.30
CA MET A 1 16.85 52.21 18.22
C MET A 1 15.45 52.12 17.65
N ASP A 2 15.26 52.87 16.59
CA ASP A 2 13.99 53.12 15.93
C ASP A 2 13.50 51.90 15.15
N THR A 3 12.21 51.60 15.21
CA THR A 3 11.56 50.68 14.26
C THR A 3 10.24 51.33 13.87
N MET A 4 10.24 51.96 12.69
CA MET A 4 9.10 52.65 12.11
C MET A 4 8.08 51.64 11.59
N LEU A 5 6.84 51.70 12.11
CA LEU A 5 5.65 51.18 11.44
C LEU A 5 5.29 52.11 10.27
N SER A 6 5.05 51.57 9.08
CA SER A 6 4.35 52.28 8.01
C SER A 6 2.95 51.72 7.80
N SER A 7 2.01 52.66 7.69
CA SER A 7 0.57 52.53 7.58
C SER A 7 0.08 52.22 6.16
N LEU A 8 -1.13 51.65 6.10
CA LEU A 8 -1.95 51.33 4.92
C LEU A 8 -2.18 52.51 3.97
N ASP A 9 -2.43 52.20 2.69
CA ASP A 9 -3.35 53.00 1.88
C ASP A 9 -4.17 52.14 0.90
N LEU A 10 -5.49 52.27 1.01
CA LEU A 10 -6.49 51.70 0.10
C LEU A 10 -6.68 52.61 -1.10
N SER A 11 -6.72 52.06 -2.31
CA SER A 11 -7.35 52.75 -3.44
C SER A 11 -8.02 51.78 -4.42
N ASN A 12 -9.30 52.06 -4.67
CA ASN A 12 -10.12 51.68 -5.83
C ASN A 12 -10.75 53.01 -6.30
N PRO A 13 -11.01 53.30 -7.61
CA PRO A 13 -12.24 52.76 -8.24
C PRO A 13 -12.31 52.77 -9.82
N THR A 14 -13.47 52.30 -10.34
CA THR A 14 -14.12 52.53 -11.67
C THR A 14 -13.49 51.90 -12.94
N GLY A 15 -14.18 51.34 -13.95
CA GLY A 15 -15.60 51.18 -14.32
C GLY A 15 -15.72 51.11 -15.87
N ASN A 16 -16.62 50.23 -16.36
CA ASN A 16 -17.29 50.16 -17.68
C ASN A 16 -16.75 49.27 -18.84
N ASP A 17 -17.61 48.28 -19.17
CA ASP A 17 -18.21 47.89 -20.46
C ASP A 17 -17.32 47.71 -21.70
N VAL A 18 -17.32 46.51 -22.31
CA VAL A 18 -18.20 46.10 -23.44
C VAL A 18 -17.73 44.76 -24.07
N VAL A 19 -18.68 44.09 -24.75
CA VAL A 19 -18.55 43.05 -25.82
C VAL A 19 -18.61 41.59 -25.35
N SER A 20 -19.77 40.91 -25.39
CA SER A 20 -20.51 40.30 -26.53
C SER A 20 -20.06 38.88 -26.95
N CYS A 21 -20.99 37.93 -26.77
CA CYS A 21 -21.39 36.84 -27.68
C CYS A 21 -20.41 35.71 -28.10
N LEU A 22 -20.62 34.56 -27.44
CA LEU A 22 -20.64 33.15 -27.88
C LEU A 22 -20.49 32.73 -29.38
N LYS A 23 -19.69 31.64 -29.54
CA LYS A 23 -19.65 30.48 -30.51
C LYS A 23 -18.66 30.55 -31.70
N PRO A 24 -18.21 29.41 -32.33
CA PRO A 24 -18.40 27.96 -32.04
C PRO A 24 -17.13 27.06 -32.11
N ASN A 25 -17.25 25.83 -31.58
CA ASN A 25 -16.54 24.57 -31.86
C ASN A 25 -15.12 24.55 -32.49
N GLY A 26 -14.17 24.01 -31.73
CA GLY A 26 -12.91 23.47 -32.25
C GLY A 26 -12.32 22.39 -31.33
N THR A 27 -12.43 21.13 -31.77
CA THR A 27 -11.65 19.95 -31.35
C THR A 27 -11.71 19.51 -29.88
N ALA A 28 -12.65 18.61 -29.60
CA ALA A 28 -12.52 17.69 -28.47
C ALA A 28 -11.31 16.77 -28.73
N THR A 29 -10.22 17.01 -28.00
CA THR A 29 -9.10 16.08 -27.94
C THR A 29 -9.57 14.85 -27.17
N THR A 30 -9.91 13.79 -27.88
CA THR A 30 -10.09 12.45 -27.32
C THR A 30 -8.79 12.03 -26.64
N GLN A 31 -8.81 11.99 -25.30
CA GLN A 31 -7.83 11.28 -24.51
C GLN A 31 -7.77 9.84 -25.02
N PRO A 32 -6.59 9.28 -25.37
CA PRO A 32 -6.50 7.87 -25.70
C PRO A 32 -6.88 7.06 -24.46
N SER A 33 -8.00 6.35 -24.57
CA SER A 33 -8.40 5.29 -23.65
C SER A 33 -7.21 4.38 -23.38
N SER A 34 -6.84 4.22 -22.11
CA SER A 34 -5.79 3.31 -21.67
C SER A 34 -6.13 1.89 -22.12
N THR A 35 -5.46 1.43 -23.17
CA THR A 35 -5.61 0.06 -23.67
C THR A 35 -5.12 -0.89 -22.58
N SER A 36 -6.03 -1.67 -21.98
CA SER A 36 -5.63 -2.72 -21.05
C SER A 36 -4.88 -3.81 -21.84
N THR A 37 -3.57 -3.77 -21.83
CA THR A 37 -2.76 -4.80 -22.46
C THR A 37 -3.01 -6.13 -21.74
N ALA A 38 -3.70 -7.05 -22.41
CA ALA A 38 -3.91 -8.40 -21.92
C ALA A 38 -2.55 -9.09 -21.76
N ILE A 39 -2.19 -9.45 -20.52
CA ILE A 39 -0.94 -10.14 -20.22
C ILE A 39 -1.02 -11.57 -20.75
N SER A 40 -0.02 -12.02 -21.50
CA SER A 40 0.10 -13.42 -21.90
C SER A 40 0.11 -14.32 -20.65
N SER A 41 -0.60 -15.46 -20.70
CA SER A 41 -0.81 -16.32 -19.52
C SER A 41 0.48 -16.75 -18.80
N ALA A 42 1.59 -16.87 -19.54
CA ALA A 42 2.92 -17.19 -19.01
C ALA A 42 3.51 -16.11 -18.08
N ASN A 43 3.04 -14.86 -18.16
CA ASN A 43 3.50 -13.73 -17.33
C ASN A 43 2.49 -13.36 -16.22
N ALA A 44 1.43 -14.14 -16.03
CA ALA A 44 0.38 -13.89 -15.03
C ALA A 44 0.67 -14.65 -13.73
N THR A 45 1.67 -14.20 -12.97
CA THR A 45 1.97 -14.75 -11.64
C THR A 45 1.10 -14.10 -10.56
N LEU A 46 0.90 -14.80 -9.43
CA LEU A 46 0.17 -14.25 -8.28
C LEU A 46 0.83 -12.95 -7.76
N GLY A 47 2.16 -12.93 -7.66
CA GLY A 47 2.90 -11.73 -7.22
C GLY A 47 2.67 -10.52 -8.13
N ARG A 48 2.74 -10.70 -9.46
CA ARG A 48 2.43 -9.63 -10.42
C ARG A 48 0.97 -9.21 -10.38
N HIS A 49 0.04 -10.15 -10.11
CA HIS A 49 -1.36 -9.80 -9.92
C HIS A 49 -1.54 -8.92 -8.68
N LEU A 50 -0.94 -9.32 -7.55
CA LEU A 50 -1.00 -8.58 -6.30
C LEU A 50 -0.43 -7.17 -6.45
N ALA A 51 0.77 -7.04 -7.03
CA ALA A 51 1.42 -5.76 -7.28
C ALA A 51 0.49 -4.79 -8.04
N ARG A 52 -0.11 -5.27 -9.14
CA ARG A 52 -1.06 -4.46 -9.93
C ARG A 52 -2.31 -4.07 -9.17
N ARG A 53 -2.83 -4.94 -8.30
CA ARG A 53 -4.01 -4.61 -7.48
C ARG A 53 -3.68 -3.53 -6.45
N LEU A 54 -2.52 -3.59 -5.83
CA LEU A 54 -2.06 -2.55 -4.90
C LEU A 54 -1.96 -1.19 -5.60
N VAL A 55 -1.38 -1.15 -6.81
CA VAL A 55 -1.34 0.08 -7.63
C VAL A 55 -2.75 0.58 -7.98
N GLN A 56 -3.65 -0.32 -8.38
CA GLN A 56 -5.03 0.05 -8.76
C GLN A 56 -5.84 0.67 -7.62
N ILE A 57 -5.58 0.27 -6.37
CA ILE A 57 -6.23 0.85 -5.19
C ILE A 57 -5.51 2.10 -4.67
N GLY A 58 -4.45 2.56 -5.34
CA GLY A 58 -3.78 3.83 -5.07
C GLY A 58 -2.52 3.74 -4.20
N ILE A 59 -2.03 2.53 -3.91
CA ILE A 59 -0.76 2.35 -3.18
C ILE A 59 0.40 2.65 -4.13
N THR A 60 1.29 3.55 -3.71
CA THR A 60 2.57 3.83 -4.40
C THR A 60 3.77 3.33 -3.61
N ASP A 61 3.62 3.14 -2.30
CA ASP A 61 4.72 2.75 -1.41
C ASP A 61 4.25 1.60 -0.51
N ILE A 62 5.04 0.54 -0.44
CA ILE A 62 4.76 -0.65 0.36
C ILE A 62 5.91 -0.89 1.34
N PHE A 63 5.58 -1.10 2.61
CA PHE A 63 6.58 -1.25 3.67
C PHE A 63 6.94 -2.72 3.85
N SER A 64 8.22 -3.04 3.95
CA SER A 64 8.66 -4.44 3.91
C SER A 64 9.79 -4.74 4.88
N VAL A 65 9.76 -5.96 5.42
CA VAL A 65 10.91 -6.62 6.03
C VAL A 65 11.13 -7.95 5.29
N PRO A 66 12.27 -8.10 4.58
CA PRO A 66 12.56 -9.32 3.83
C PRO A 66 12.76 -10.54 4.74
N GLY A 67 12.21 -11.67 4.31
CA GLY A 67 12.48 -12.98 4.87
C GLY A 67 12.26 -14.07 3.82
N ASP A 68 12.87 -15.23 4.00
CA ASP A 68 12.90 -16.30 3.00
C ASP A 68 11.53 -16.72 2.44
N PHE A 69 10.46 -16.71 3.24
CA PHE A 69 9.09 -16.99 2.78
C PHE A 69 8.46 -15.90 1.91
N ASN A 70 9.04 -14.69 1.82
CA ASN A 70 8.51 -13.60 1.02
C ASN A 70 9.43 -13.09 -0.09
N LEU A 71 10.68 -13.59 -0.21
CA LEU A 71 11.66 -13.06 -1.18
C LEU A 71 11.15 -13.08 -2.63
N THR A 72 10.59 -14.20 -3.09
CA THR A 72 10.06 -14.30 -4.47
C THR A 72 8.86 -13.36 -4.69
N LEU A 73 8.08 -13.08 -3.65
CA LEU A 73 7.02 -12.08 -3.73
C LEU A 73 7.61 -10.67 -3.86
N LEU A 74 8.64 -10.36 -3.06
CA LEU A 74 9.34 -9.07 -3.11
C LEU A 74 9.94 -8.81 -4.49
N ASP A 75 10.51 -9.82 -5.16
CA ASP A 75 11.01 -9.67 -6.54
C ASP A 75 9.90 -9.14 -7.48
N TYR A 76 8.68 -9.69 -7.40
CA TYR A 76 7.55 -9.22 -8.22
C TYR A 76 7.04 -7.83 -7.83
N LEU A 77 7.15 -7.46 -6.56
CA LEU A 77 6.74 -6.13 -6.08
C LEU A 77 7.77 -5.06 -6.49
N ILE A 78 9.06 -5.38 -6.43
CA ILE A 78 10.16 -4.52 -6.88
C ILE A 78 10.11 -4.34 -8.41
N ASP A 79 9.75 -5.39 -9.15
CA ASP A 79 9.58 -5.37 -10.60
C ASP A 79 8.43 -4.48 -11.09
N GLU A 80 7.48 -4.09 -10.22
CA GLU A 80 6.33 -3.26 -10.60
C GLU A 80 6.70 -1.77 -10.56
N PRO A 81 6.79 -1.07 -11.71
CA PRO A 81 7.38 0.28 -11.78
C PRO A 81 6.62 1.36 -11.00
N MET A 82 5.36 1.10 -10.68
CA MET A 82 4.48 2.04 -9.95
C MET A 82 4.49 1.81 -8.43
N LEU A 83 5.25 0.83 -7.93
CA LEU A 83 5.41 0.55 -6.51
C LEU A 83 6.85 0.80 -6.06
N ASN A 84 7.01 1.49 -4.94
CA ASN A 84 8.26 1.58 -4.22
C ASN A 84 8.21 0.62 -3.02
N VAL A 85 9.14 -0.34 -2.96
CA VAL A 85 9.30 -1.21 -1.80
C VAL A 85 10.23 -0.54 -0.78
N ILE A 86 9.68 -0.13 0.36
CA ILE A 86 10.38 0.59 1.42
C ILE A 86 10.79 -0.40 2.51
N GLY A 87 12.10 -0.60 2.67
CA GLY A 87 12.64 -1.43 3.75
C GLY A 87 12.49 -0.77 5.12
N CYS A 88 12.05 -1.54 6.12
CA CYS A 88 11.95 -1.11 7.51
C CYS A 88 12.90 -1.89 8.42
N CYS A 89 13.24 -1.33 9.59
CA CYS A 89 14.18 -1.95 10.52
C CYS A 89 13.61 -3.22 11.20
N ASN A 90 12.28 -3.27 11.39
CA ASN A 90 11.55 -4.40 11.95
C ASN A 90 10.08 -4.32 11.52
N GLU A 91 9.33 -5.40 11.75
CA GLU A 91 7.97 -5.57 11.23
C GLU A 91 6.94 -4.72 11.98
N LEU A 92 7.15 -4.51 13.29
CA LEU A 92 6.33 -3.57 14.06
C LEU A 92 6.36 -2.17 13.45
N ASN A 93 7.56 -1.68 13.13
CA ASN A 93 7.75 -0.37 12.52
C ASN A 93 7.23 -0.35 11.07
N ALA A 94 7.34 -1.47 10.32
CA ALA A 94 6.77 -1.58 8.99
C ALA A 94 5.24 -1.45 9.02
N GLY A 95 4.59 -2.10 9.99
CA GLY A 95 3.15 -1.98 10.20
C GLY A 95 2.73 -0.56 10.56
N TYR A 96 3.43 0.11 11.48
CA TYR A 96 3.11 1.50 11.83
C TYR A 96 3.44 2.50 10.72
N ALA A 97 4.45 2.23 9.89
CA ALA A 97 4.70 3.02 8.70
C ALA A 97 3.54 2.89 7.70
N ALA A 98 3.01 1.67 7.51
CA ALA A 98 1.81 1.43 6.70
C ALA A 98 0.54 2.07 7.30
N ASP A 99 0.38 2.06 8.63
CA ASP A 99 -0.71 2.76 9.34
C ASP A 99 -0.67 4.27 9.07
N GLY A 100 0.48 4.90 9.32
CA GLY A 100 0.67 6.33 9.05
C GLY A 100 0.49 6.68 7.57
N TYR A 101 0.91 5.79 6.68
CA TYR A 101 0.66 5.93 5.24
C TYR A 101 -0.84 5.86 4.93
N ALA A 102 -1.58 4.89 5.48
CA ALA A 102 -3.03 4.78 5.28
C ALA A 102 -3.78 6.05 5.73
N ARG A 103 -3.37 6.66 6.85
CA ARG A 103 -3.95 7.93 7.32
C ARG A 103 -3.78 9.08 6.32
N SER A 104 -2.69 9.10 5.57
CA SER A 104 -2.36 10.19 4.64
C SER A 104 -2.80 9.93 3.20
N ARG A 105 -2.84 8.65 2.78
CA ARG A 105 -3.05 8.22 1.39
C ARG A 105 -4.34 7.44 1.18
N GLY A 106 -5.05 7.14 2.25
CA GLY A 106 -6.31 6.41 2.24
C GLY A 106 -6.13 4.91 2.46
N VAL A 107 -5.09 4.26 1.94
CA VAL A 107 -4.81 2.83 2.11
C VAL A 107 -3.31 2.57 2.27
N GLY A 108 -2.95 1.67 3.18
CA GLY A 108 -1.56 1.25 3.42
C GLY A 108 -1.36 -0.24 3.19
N ALA A 109 -0.12 -0.65 2.94
CA ALA A 109 0.25 -2.06 2.87
C ALA A 109 1.63 -2.33 3.46
N CYS A 110 1.77 -3.49 4.09
CA CYS A 110 3.05 -4.01 4.54
C CYS A 110 3.24 -5.49 4.15
N VAL A 111 4.49 -5.89 3.94
CA VAL A 111 4.90 -7.26 3.59
C VAL A 111 5.92 -7.77 4.60
N VAL A 112 5.63 -8.91 5.22
CA VAL A 112 6.50 -9.51 6.25
C VAL A 112 6.64 -11.03 6.02
N THR A 113 7.57 -11.66 6.73
CA THR A 113 7.79 -13.10 6.64
C THR A 113 6.90 -13.89 7.60
N PHE A 114 6.78 -15.20 7.34
CA PHE A 114 5.92 -16.11 8.09
C PHE A 114 6.25 -16.15 9.59
N THR A 115 5.21 -16.13 10.41
CA THR A 115 5.19 -16.29 11.88
C THR A 115 6.01 -15.26 12.65
N VAL A 116 7.34 -15.23 12.54
CA VAL A 116 8.16 -14.27 13.30
C VAL A 116 7.85 -12.83 12.88
N GLY A 117 7.62 -12.61 11.57
CA GLY A 117 7.28 -11.31 11.03
C GLY A 117 5.81 -10.97 11.26
N GLY A 118 4.90 -11.90 10.97
CA GLY A 118 3.47 -11.69 11.17
C GLY A 118 3.08 -11.47 12.63
N LEU A 119 3.65 -12.22 13.58
CA LEU A 119 3.41 -11.98 15.01
C LEU A 119 4.05 -10.68 15.52
N SER A 120 5.11 -10.19 14.88
CA SER A 120 5.73 -8.90 15.20
C SER A 120 4.88 -7.72 14.71
N VAL A 121 4.30 -7.81 13.50
CA VAL A 121 3.45 -6.75 12.93
C VAL A 121 2.04 -6.69 13.53
N ILE A 122 1.55 -7.77 14.16
CA ILE A 122 0.14 -7.88 14.61
C ILE A 122 -0.33 -6.73 15.49
N ASN A 123 0.55 -6.13 16.30
CA ASN A 123 0.21 -4.99 17.14
C ASN A 123 -0.15 -3.75 16.31
N ALA A 124 0.55 -3.51 15.20
CA ALA A 124 0.23 -2.42 14.28
C ALA A 124 -1.08 -2.71 13.52
N ILE A 125 -1.34 -3.97 13.16
CA ILE A 125 -2.59 -4.37 12.50
C ILE A 125 -3.80 -4.19 13.42
N ALA A 126 -3.68 -4.59 14.69
CA ALA A 126 -4.70 -4.34 15.71
C ALA A 126 -4.93 -2.83 15.91
N GLY A 127 -3.87 -2.02 15.88
CA GLY A 127 -3.96 -0.56 15.90
C GLY A 127 -4.75 0.00 14.73
N ALA A 128 -4.40 -0.40 13.49
CA ALA A 128 -5.11 0.01 12.29
C ALA A 128 -6.59 -0.41 12.31
N TYR A 129 -6.88 -1.63 12.79
CA TYR A 129 -8.25 -2.13 12.96
C TYR A 129 -9.05 -1.30 13.97
N SER A 130 -8.43 -0.89 15.08
CA SER A 130 -9.07 -0.03 16.09
C SER A 130 -9.35 1.39 15.60
N GLU A 131 -8.67 1.81 14.55
CA GLU A 131 -8.70 3.18 14.02
C GLU A 131 -9.42 3.27 12.67
N ASP A 132 -10.11 2.20 12.27
CA ASP A 132 -10.84 2.08 11.00
C ASP A 132 -9.97 2.38 9.76
N LEU A 133 -8.68 2.01 9.81
CA LEU A 133 -7.74 2.22 8.72
C LEU A 133 -7.68 1.00 7.80
N PRO A 134 -7.84 1.17 6.47
CA PRO A 134 -7.65 0.09 5.53
C PRO A 134 -6.15 -0.17 5.35
N LEU A 135 -5.68 -1.22 6.01
CA LEU A 135 -4.29 -1.66 5.98
C LEU A 135 -4.22 -3.12 5.52
N ILE A 136 -3.48 -3.37 4.43
CA ILE A 136 -3.29 -4.70 3.86
C ILE A 136 -1.98 -5.29 4.40
N CYS A 137 -2.09 -6.33 5.22
CA CYS A 137 -0.93 -7.09 5.70
C CYS A 137 -0.72 -8.33 4.83
N ILE A 138 0.42 -8.41 4.17
CA ILE A 138 0.80 -9.56 3.33
C ILE A 138 1.90 -10.33 4.05
N VAL A 139 1.65 -11.60 4.34
CA VAL A 139 2.62 -12.46 5.00
C VAL A 139 3.07 -13.54 4.02
N GLY A 140 4.38 -13.70 3.86
CA GLY A 140 4.94 -14.86 3.15
C GLY A 140 4.55 -16.15 3.86
N GLY A 141 4.27 -17.22 3.11
CA GLY A 141 3.77 -18.47 3.67
C GLY A 141 4.66 -19.68 3.37
N PRO A 142 4.51 -20.79 4.14
CA PRO A 142 5.13 -22.07 3.82
C PRO A 142 4.83 -22.54 2.40
N ASN A 143 5.66 -23.47 1.90
CA ASN A 143 5.37 -24.12 0.64
C ASN A 143 4.04 -24.88 0.74
N SER A 144 3.18 -24.76 -0.27
CA SER A 144 1.87 -25.43 -0.28
C SER A 144 1.97 -26.96 -0.14
N ASN A 145 3.09 -27.56 -0.52
CA ASN A 145 3.34 -29.00 -0.37
C ASN A 145 3.68 -29.43 1.07
N ASP A 146 3.98 -28.50 1.98
CA ASP A 146 4.28 -28.84 3.38
C ASP A 146 3.00 -29.03 4.21
N TYR A 147 1.87 -28.46 3.77
CA TYR A 147 0.57 -28.63 4.43
C TYR A 147 0.10 -30.10 4.38
N GLY A 148 -0.37 -30.62 5.52
CA GLY A 148 -0.79 -32.03 5.66
C GLY A 148 0.37 -33.01 5.83
N THR A 149 1.60 -32.52 5.97
CA THR A 149 2.78 -33.34 6.30
C THR A 149 3.18 -33.18 7.76
N ASN A 150 4.05 -34.06 8.27
CA ASN A 150 4.63 -33.93 9.62
C ASN A 150 5.91 -33.08 9.63
N ARG A 151 6.13 -32.23 8.62
CA ARG A 151 7.31 -31.37 8.56
C ARG A 151 7.23 -30.26 9.61
N ILE A 152 8.35 -30.05 10.27
CA ILE A 152 8.57 -28.90 11.15
C ILE A 152 9.41 -27.91 10.36
N LEU A 153 8.90 -26.70 10.23
CA LEU A 153 9.58 -25.62 9.50
C LEU A 153 10.22 -24.65 10.48
N HIS A 154 11.32 -24.04 10.08
CA HIS A 154 11.85 -22.85 10.73
C HIS A 154 10.79 -21.74 10.72
N HIS A 155 10.90 -20.82 11.68
CA HIS A 155 9.86 -19.84 12.04
C HIS A 155 8.58 -20.39 12.69
N THR A 156 8.44 -21.71 12.90
CA THR A 156 7.31 -22.28 13.67
C THR A 156 7.68 -22.56 15.13
N ILE A 157 6.69 -22.84 15.97
CA ILE A 157 6.91 -23.25 17.38
C ILE A 157 7.30 -24.73 17.53
N GLY A 158 7.69 -25.42 16.44
CA GLY A 158 8.09 -26.83 16.50
C GLY A 158 6.93 -27.83 16.37
N VAL A 159 5.77 -27.40 15.89
CA VAL A 159 4.60 -28.26 15.64
C VAL A 159 4.18 -28.18 14.17
N PRO A 160 3.67 -29.27 13.57
CA PRO A 160 3.20 -29.28 12.18
C PRO A 160 1.80 -28.64 12.03
N ASP A 161 1.58 -27.50 12.70
CA ASP A 161 0.39 -26.65 12.56
C ASP A 161 0.80 -25.25 12.10
N PHE A 162 0.59 -24.95 10.82
CA PHE A 162 0.90 -23.65 10.21
C PHE A 162 -0.28 -22.66 10.27
N SER A 163 -1.40 -23.02 10.92
CA SER A 163 -2.59 -22.15 11.05
C SER A 163 -2.53 -21.19 12.24
N GLN A 164 -1.49 -21.28 13.08
CA GLN A 164 -1.40 -20.52 14.32
C GLN A 164 -1.36 -19.01 14.09
N GLU A 165 -0.51 -18.56 13.16
CA GLU A 165 -0.45 -17.15 12.77
C GLU A 165 -1.82 -16.66 12.25
N LEU A 166 -2.44 -17.42 11.35
CA LEU A 166 -3.77 -17.09 10.83
C LEU A 166 -4.81 -16.92 11.96
N LYS A 167 -4.83 -17.82 12.94
CA LYS A 167 -5.74 -17.75 14.10
C LYS A 167 -5.52 -16.47 14.93
N CYS A 168 -4.27 -16.01 15.07
CA CYS A 168 -3.98 -14.75 15.78
C CYS A 168 -4.55 -13.53 15.02
N PHE A 169 -4.48 -13.52 13.69
CA PHE A 169 -4.97 -12.41 12.87
C PHE A 169 -6.50 -12.34 12.81
N GLN A 170 -7.21 -13.47 12.97
CA GLN A 170 -8.68 -13.54 12.86
C GLN A 170 -9.42 -12.56 13.78
N SER A 171 -8.89 -12.27 14.97
CA SER A 171 -9.53 -11.35 15.92
C SER A 171 -9.24 -9.87 15.67
N VAL A 172 -8.29 -9.55 14.78
CA VAL A 172 -7.78 -8.18 14.55
C VAL A 172 -7.80 -7.79 13.07
N THR A 173 -8.53 -8.52 12.24
CA THR A 173 -8.70 -8.23 10.81
C THR A 173 -10.14 -8.50 10.37
N CYS A 174 -10.60 -7.77 9.36
CA CYS A 174 -11.96 -7.93 8.83
C CYS A 174 -12.06 -9.05 7.78
N PHE A 175 -10.93 -9.47 7.19
CA PHE A 175 -10.85 -10.53 6.18
C PHE A 175 -9.43 -11.15 6.18
N GLN A 176 -9.33 -12.42 5.77
CA GLN A 176 -8.07 -13.16 5.60
C GLN A 176 -8.06 -13.93 4.28
#